data_AF-A0AAN7PGT2-F1
#
_entry.id   AF-A0AAN7PGT2-F1
#
_cell.length_a   1.000
_cell.length_b   1.000
_cell.length_c   1.000
_cell.angle_alpha   90.00
_cell.angle_beta   90.00
_cell.angle_gamma   90.00
#
_symmetry.space_group_name_H-M   'P 1'
#
loop_
_entity.id
_entity.type
_entity.pdbx_description
1 polymer ?
#
loop_
_entity_poly.entity_id
_entity_poly.type
_entity_poly.pdbx_seq_one_letter_code
_entity_poly.pdbx_strand_id
1 'polypeptide(L)'
;MALVADLLKELKPPTWTNENYTNQRYVKVPLPMDSQEYREILLDFKSKYSFDVVRISRIQHPFAFCRFKLRQTHLFLNRGTLPKEKRHYVSLHSNGNLHNFLKNNCDSRCNAKSNSYSNTKYVIVAKTFKDEIFDERDSHRFPEYLIESNITSVETSFNRLNI
;
A
#
# COMPACT_ATOMS: atom_id res chain seq x y z
N MET A 1 5.17 -23.62 -7.43
CA MET A 1 5.48 -22.18 -7.49
C MET A 1 5.80 -21.67 -8.91
N ALA A 2 5.75 -22.50 -9.97
CA ALA A 2 6.04 -22.08 -11.35
C ALA A 2 5.14 -20.94 -11.88
N LEU A 3 3.83 -21.01 -11.60
CA LEU A 3 2.83 -20.06 -12.12
C LEU A 3 3.10 -18.57 -11.80
N VAL A 4 3.58 -18.25 -10.59
CA VAL A 4 3.84 -16.85 -10.20
C VAL A 4 5.11 -16.33 -10.86
N ALA A 5 6.13 -17.19 -10.99
CA ALA A 5 7.37 -16.81 -11.67
C ALA A 5 7.13 -16.54 -13.16
N ASP A 6 6.30 -17.35 -13.81
CA ASP A 6 5.95 -17.15 -15.22
C ASP A 6 5.03 -15.94 -15.43
N LEU A 7 4.05 -15.72 -14.56
CA LEU A 7 3.23 -14.49 -14.59
C LEU A 7 4.06 -13.22 -14.35
N LEU A 8 5.06 -13.27 -13.48
CA LEU A 8 5.98 -12.15 -13.31
C LEU A 8 6.83 -11.90 -14.55
N LYS A 9 7.25 -12.91 -15.31
CA LYS A 9 8.01 -12.66 -16.55
C LYS A 9 7.24 -11.76 -17.52
N GLU A 10 5.92 -11.92 -17.60
CA GLU A 10 5.07 -11.15 -18.51
C GLU A 10 4.53 -9.85 -17.90
N LEU A 11 4.15 -9.88 -16.62
CA LEU A 11 3.41 -8.77 -15.99
C LEU A 11 4.28 -7.90 -15.08
N LYS A 12 5.53 -8.28 -14.79
CA LYS A 12 6.37 -7.55 -13.83
C LYS A 12 6.50 -6.09 -14.27
N PRO A 13 6.16 -5.13 -13.37
CA PRO A 13 6.34 -3.72 -13.66
C PRO A 13 7.81 -3.42 -13.99
N PRO A 14 8.10 -2.58 -15.01
CA PRO A 14 9.47 -2.24 -15.38
C PRO A 14 10.21 -1.51 -14.26
N THR A 15 9.47 -0.89 -13.33
CA THR A 15 10.05 -0.23 -12.17
C THR A 15 10.58 -1.21 -11.12
N TRP A 16 10.13 -2.48 -11.12
CA TRP A 16 10.53 -3.47 -10.11
C TRP A 16 11.93 -4.03 -10.36
N THR A 17 12.75 -4.01 -9.32
CA THR A 17 14.07 -4.66 -9.30
C THR A 17 13.94 -6.19 -9.30
N ASN A 18 15.01 -6.89 -9.64
CA ASN A 18 15.06 -8.34 -9.51
C ASN A 18 15.43 -8.69 -8.07
N GLU A 19 14.45 -9.16 -7.31
CA GLU A 19 14.60 -9.47 -5.89
C GLU A 19 14.44 -10.96 -5.65
N ASN A 20 15.15 -11.49 -4.65
CA ASN A 20 14.97 -12.88 -4.27
C ASN A 20 13.80 -13.03 -3.29
N TYR A 21 12.74 -13.73 -3.70
CA TYR A 21 11.56 -13.98 -2.88
C TYR A 21 11.62 -15.30 -2.09
N THR A 22 12.81 -15.92 -1.97
CA THR A 22 12.97 -17.16 -1.19
C THR A 22 12.52 -16.92 0.25
N ASN A 23 11.52 -17.69 0.70
CA ASN A 23 10.88 -17.59 2.02
C ASN A 23 10.15 -16.27 2.34
N GLN A 24 9.92 -15.38 1.38
CA GLN A 24 9.20 -14.14 1.60
C GLN A 24 8.17 -13.84 0.49
N ARG A 25 6.99 -13.35 0.89
CA ARG A 25 5.90 -13.02 -0.07
C ARG A 25 6.08 -11.67 -0.74
N TYR A 26 6.86 -10.79 -0.12
CA TYR A 26 7.10 -9.44 -0.59
C TYR A 26 8.47 -8.97 -0.13
N VAL A 27 8.96 -7.93 -0.80
CA VAL A 27 10.14 -7.16 -0.39
C VAL A 27 9.80 -5.68 -0.40
N LYS A 28 10.55 -4.91 0.39
CA LYS A 28 10.44 -3.46 0.49
C LYS A 28 11.70 -2.85 -0.12
N VAL A 29 11.55 -2.15 -1.24
CA VAL A 29 12.66 -1.50 -1.93
C VAL A 29 12.58 0.00 -1.66
N PRO A 30 13.52 0.59 -0.89
CA PRO A 30 13.53 2.02 -0.62
C PRO A 30 13.58 2.81 -1.93
N LEU A 31 12.75 3.85 -2.03
CA LEU A 31 12.80 4.77 -3.16
C LEU A 31 13.84 5.87 -2.88
N PRO A 32 14.73 6.20 -3.84
CA PRO A 32 15.61 7.35 -3.73
C PRO A 32 14.81 8.65 -3.61
N MET A 33 15.19 9.55 -2.70
CA MET A 33 14.44 10.79 -2.42
C MET A 33 14.38 11.76 -3.62
N ASP A 34 15.40 11.71 -4.48
CA ASP A 34 15.53 12.48 -5.71
C ASP A 34 14.71 11.91 -6.88
N SER A 35 14.28 10.65 -6.78
CA SER A 35 13.46 10.01 -7.82
C SER A 35 12.12 10.72 -8.01
N GLN A 36 11.65 10.75 -9.25
CA GLN A 36 10.34 11.32 -9.58
C GLN A 36 9.21 10.59 -8.83
N GLU A 37 9.28 9.25 -8.78
CA GLU A 37 8.29 8.42 -8.10
C GLU A 37 8.20 8.74 -6.60
N TYR A 38 9.34 8.92 -5.91
CA TYR A 38 9.32 9.34 -4.51
C TYR A 38 8.58 10.67 -4.33
N ARG A 39 8.92 11.67 -5.16
CA ARG A 39 8.33 13.01 -5.10
C ARG A 39 6.82 12.99 -5.36
N GLU A 40 6.36 12.21 -6.34
CA GLU A 40 4.94 12.07 -6.66
C GLU A 40 4.14 11.48 -5.51
N ILE A 41 4.64 10.39 -4.90
CA ILE A 41 3.97 9.73 -3.79
C ILE A 41 4.00 10.61 -2.53
N LEU A 42 5.12 11.27 -2.26
CA LEU A 42 5.23 12.20 -1.15
C LEU A 42 4.24 13.37 -1.29
N LEU A 43 4.12 13.94 -2.49
CA LEU A 43 3.22 15.06 -2.75
C LEU A 43 1.75 14.64 -2.63
N ASP A 44 1.35 13.50 -3.22
CA ASP A 44 -0.03 12.99 -3.08
C ASP A 44 -0.37 12.71 -1.61
N PHE A 45 0.58 12.19 -0.83
CA PHE A 45 0.39 11.94 0.60
C PHE A 45 0.32 13.23 1.43
N LYS A 46 1.29 14.14 1.28
CA LYS A 46 1.33 15.41 2.04
C LYS A 46 0.20 16.36 1.69
N SER A 47 -0.41 16.23 0.50
CA SER A 47 -1.62 16.98 0.15
C SER A 47 -2.83 16.63 1.02
N LYS A 48 -2.83 15.45 1.66
CA LYS A 48 -3.94 14.90 2.45
C LYS A 48 -3.63 14.81 3.93
N TYR A 49 -2.35 14.66 4.29
CA TYR A 49 -1.93 14.34 5.65
C TYR A 49 -0.71 15.14 6.08
N SER A 50 -0.77 15.72 7.27
CA SER A 50 0.36 16.37 7.93
C SER A 50 1.18 15.33 8.69
N PHE A 51 2.08 14.63 7.98
CA PHE A 51 2.94 13.58 8.53
C PHE A 51 4.41 13.85 8.19
N ASP A 52 5.29 13.58 9.16
CA ASP A 52 6.74 13.60 8.92
C ASP A 52 7.18 12.28 8.28
N VAL A 53 7.54 12.34 7.00
CA VAL A 53 7.88 11.17 6.19
C VAL A 53 9.39 10.96 6.23
N VAL A 54 9.81 9.83 6.81
CA VAL A 54 11.22 9.44 6.93
C VAL A 54 11.66 8.69 5.69
N ARG A 55 10.82 7.78 5.22
CA ARG A 55 11.16 6.87 4.13
C ARG A 55 9.91 6.46 3.37
N ILE A 56 10.03 6.37 2.05
CA ILE A 56 9.05 5.72 1.19
C ILE A 56 9.74 4.52 0.56
N SER A 57 9.09 3.36 0.62
CA SER A 57 9.56 2.13 -0.01
C SER A 57 8.49 1.61 -0.96
N ARG A 58 8.90 1.14 -2.13
CA ARG A 58 8.03 0.36 -3.00
C ARG A 58 7.87 -1.04 -2.44
N ILE A 59 6.64 -1.54 -2.39
CA ILE A 59 6.36 -2.91 -2.01
C ILE A 59 6.29 -3.75 -3.29
N GLN A 60 7.20 -4.69 -3.43
CA GLN A 60 7.12 -5.69 -4.49
C GLN A 60 6.50 -6.95 -3.92
N HIS A 61 5.21 -7.14 -4.19
CA HIS A 61 4.43 -8.29 -3.71
C HIS A 61 3.86 -9.03 -4.93
N PRO A 62 4.61 -9.97 -5.53
CA PRO A 62 4.24 -10.64 -6.78
C PRO A 62 2.84 -11.23 -6.78
N PHE A 63 2.46 -11.90 -5.70
CA PHE A 63 1.17 -12.59 -5.62
C PHE A 63 0.01 -11.59 -5.56
N ALA A 64 0.12 -10.54 -4.73
CA ALA A 64 -0.89 -9.50 -4.67
C ALA A 64 -1.00 -8.73 -6.00
N PHE A 65 0.13 -8.46 -6.64
CA PHE A 65 0.15 -7.80 -7.95
C PHE A 65 -0.52 -8.64 -9.05
N CYS A 66 -0.21 -9.93 -9.13
CA CYS A 66 -0.85 -10.84 -10.09
C CYS A 66 -2.37 -10.90 -9.85
N ARG A 67 -2.82 -11.00 -8.60
CA ARG A 67 -4.26 -10.98 -8.25
C ARG A 67 -4.93 -9.69 -8.68
N PHE A 68 -4.29 -8.54 -8.45
CA PHE A 68 -4.79 -7.24 -8.89
C PHE A 68 -4.91 -7.16 -10.41
N LYS A 69 -3.89 -7.62 -11.16
CA LYS A 69 -3.90 -7.64 -12.63
C LYS A 69 -4.94 -8.59 -13.21
N LEU A 70 -5.06 -9.80 -12.67
CA LEU A 70 -6.12 -10.74 -13.08
C LEU A 70 -7.51 -10.13 -12.87
N ARG A 71 -7.72 -9.42 -11.77
CA ARG A 71 -8.99 -8.72 -11.53
C ARG A 71 -9.20 -7.56 -12.49
N GLN A 72 -8.17 -6.77 -12.78
CA GLN A 72 -8.21 -5.70 -13.79
C GLN A 72 -8.67 -6.25 -15.14
N THR A 73 -8.08 -7.35 -15.59
CA THR A 73 -8.46 -8.04 -16.84
C THR A 73 -9.90 -8.53 -16.80
N HIS A 74 -10.32 -9.17 -15.69
CA HIS A 74 -11.70 -9.64 -15.56
C HIS A 74 -12.72 -8.49 -15.62
N LEU A 75 -12.45 -7.37 -14.94
CA LEU A 75 -13.31 -6.19 -14.99
C LEU A 75 -13.35 -5.57 -16.39
N PHE A 76 -12.21 -5.54 -17.09
CA PHE A 76 -12.14 -5.08 -18.47
C PHE A 76 -12.99 -5.95 -19.40
N LEU A 77 -12.86 -7.27 -19.33
CA LEU A 77 -13.63 -8.21 -20.14
C LEU A 77 -15.14 -8.09 -19.90
N ASN A 78 -15.55 -7.84 -18.65
CA ASN A 78 -16.97 -7.71 -18.32
C ASN A 78 -17.57 -6.36 -18.72
N ARG A 79 -16.78 -5.28 -18.73
CA ARG A 79 -17.27 -3.90 -18.90
C ARG A 79 -16.88 -3.27 -20.23
N GLY A 80 -15.99 -3.89 -20.99
CA GLY A 80 -15.40 -3.35 -22.22
C GLY A 80 -14.49 -2.13 -22.00
N THR A 81 -14.23 -1.73 -20.75
CA THR A 81 -13.43 -0.56 -20.39
C THR A 81 -12.53 -0.84 -19.21
N LEU A 82 -11.34 -0.24 -19.19
CA LEU A 82 -10.39 -0.44 -18.10
C LEU A 82 -10.95 0.15 -16.79
N PRO A 83 -10.96 -0.62 -15.69
CA PRO A 83 -11.44 -0.10 -14.42
C PRO A 83 -10.52 1.02 -13.92
N LYS A 84 -11.13 2.07 -13.36
CA LYS A 84 -10.36 3.17 -12.75
C LYS A 84 -9.72 2.69 -11.46
N GLU A 85 -8.41 2.90 -11.33
CA GLU A 85 -7.66 2.59 -10.11
C GLU A 85 -7.84 3.71 -9.06
N LYS A 86 -7.80 3.34 -7.78
CA LYS A 86 -7.86 4.27 -6.64
C LYS A 86 -6.83 3.85 -5.60
N ARG A 87 -6.18 4.83 -4.97
CA ARG A 87 -5.27 4.62 -3.84
C ARG A 87 -5.98 4.85 -2.52
N HIS A 88 -5.68 4.00 -1.56
CA HIS A 88 -6.12 4.07 -0.18
C HIS A 88 -4.91 4.12 0.75
N TYR A 89 -5.02 4.95 1.78
CA TYR A 89 -3.99 5.12 2.80
C TYR A 89 -4.43 4.39 4.06
N VAL A 90 -3.63 3.40 4.48
CA VAL A 90 -3.92 2.56 5.64
C VAL A 90 -2.85 2.75 6.70
N SER A 91 -3.24 3.33 7.82
CA SER A 91 -2.35 3.56 8.97
C SER A 91 -2.17 2.31 9.81
N LEU A 92 -0.92 2.04 10.19
CA LEU A 92 -0.49 0.91 11.00
C LEU A 92 0.49 1.38 12.09
N HIS A 93 0.27 0.91 13.32
CA HIS A 93 1.02 1.36 14.51
C HIS A 93 2.27 0.56 14.80
N SER A 94 2.29 -0.72 14.42
CA SER A 94 3.36 -1.65 14.78
C SER A 94 3.88 -2.41 13.57
N ASN A 95 5.11 -2.92 13.68
CA ASN A 95 5.69 -3.78 12.64
C ASN A 95 4.94 -5.12 12.55
N GLY A 96 4.37 -5.59 13.66
CA GLY A 96 3.52 -6.78 13.68
C GLY A 96 2.26 -6.60 12.83
N ASN A 97 1.58 -5.46 12.97
CA ASN A 97 0.40 -5.12 12.16
C ASN A 97 0.77 -4.98 10.69
N LEU A 98 1.90 -4.32 10.38
CA LEU A 98 2.45 -4.24 9.03
C LEU A 98 2.66 -5.62 8.41
N HIS A 99 3.37 -6.51 9.11
CA HIS A 99 3.65 -7.83 8.60
C HIS A 99 2.37 -8.65 8.40
N ASN A 100 1.44 -8.61 9.37
CA ASN A 100 0.16 -9.31 9.28
C ASN A 100 -0.68 -8.80 8.11
N PHE A 101 -0.74 -7.48 7.92
CA PHE A 101 -1.50 -6.86 6.83
C PHE A 101 -0.98 -7.26 5.46
N LEU A 102 0.34 -7.23 5.25
CA LEU A 102 0.96 -7.60 3.97
C LEU A 102 0.91 -9.12 3.72
N LYS A 103 1.02 -9.94 4.77
CA LYS A 103 0.90 -11.41 4.69
C LYS A 103 -0.51 -11.84 4.26
N ASN A 104 -1.53 -11.12 4.72
CA ASN A 104 -2.95 -11.38 4.43
C ASN A 104 -3.50 -10.52 3.29
N ASN A 105 -2.67 -10.12 2.32
CA ASN A 105 -3.08 -9.41 1.10
C ASN A 105 -3.91 -8.14 1.36
N CYS A 106 -3.51 -7.34 2.35
CA CYS A 106 -4.19 -6.10 2.74
C CYS A 106 -5.63 -6.30 3.22
N ASP A 107 -5.96 -7.45 3.80
CA ASP A 107 -7.25 -7.67 4.46
C ASP A 107 -7.40 -6.73 5.67
N SER A 108 -8.33 -5.79 5.56
CA SER A 108 -8.58 -4.76 6.56
C SER A 108 -9.16 -5.32 7.86
N ARG A 109 -9.74 -6.53 7.83
CA ARG A 109 -10.26 -7.22 9.02
C ARG A 109 -9.16 -7.79 9.89
N CYS A 110 -7.99 -8.05 9.31
CA CYS A 110 -6.81 -8.56 10.03
C CYS A 110 -6.07 -7.47 10.82
N ASN A 111 -6.48 -6.21 10.67
CA ASN A 111 -6.00 -5.11 11.49
C ASN A 111 -7.06 -4.75 12.53
N ALA A 112 -6.69 -4.74 13.81
CA ALA A 112 -7.49 -4.10 14.84
C ALA A 112 -7.66 -2.61 14.46
N LYS A 113 -8.90 -2.19 14.19
CA LYS A 113 -9.24 -0.81 13.83
C LYS A 113 -8.72 0.13 14.91
N SER A 114 -7.66 0.88 14.61
CA SER A 114 -7.29 2.06 15.37
C SER A 114 -7.35 3.23 14.42
N ASN A 115 -8.37 4.06 14.61
CA ASN A 115 -8.62 5.25 13.80
C ASN A 115 -7.71 6.43 14.19
N SER A 116 -6.73 6.22 15.07
CA SER A 116 -5.90 7.31 15.59
C SER A 116 -4.60 7.45 14.82
N TYR A 117 -4.55 8.42 13.90
CA TYR A 117 -3.34 8.78 13.16
C TYR A 117 -2.20 9.26 14.07
N SER A 118 -2.51 9.68 15.31
CA SER A 118 -1.58 10.27 16.29
C SER A 118 -0.42 9.35 16.72
N ASN A 119 -0.50 8.04 16.47
CA ASN A 119 0.57 7.10 16.81
C ASN A 119 0.93 6.16 15.64
N THR A 120 0.74 6.64 14.41
CA THR A 120 0.98 5.86 13.19
C THR A 120 2.47 5.88 12.84
N LYS A 121 3.07 4.69 12.75
CA LYS A 121 4.46 4.50 12.34
C LYS A 121 4.60 4.19 10.85
N TYR A 122 3.59 3.51 10.30
CA TYR A 122 3.60 2.98 8.95
C TYR A 122 2.29 3.34 8.28
N VAL A 123 2.36 3.83 7.05
CA VAL A 123 1.20 4.00 6.18
C VAL A 123 1.40 3.17 4.93
N ILE A 124 0.48 2.25 4.67
CA ILE A 124 0.44 1.50 3.42
C ILE A 124 -0.41 2.25 2.41
N VAL A 125 0.16 2.48 1.24
CA VAL A 125 -0.58 2.94 0.05
C VAL A 125 -1.02 1.70 -0.72
N ALA A 126 -2.31 1.37 -0.64
CA ALA A 126 -2.90 0.23 -1.32
C ALA A 126 -3.72 0.69 -2.54
N LYS A 127 -3.53 0.02 -3.68
CA LYS A 127 -4.34 0.19 -4.88
C LYS A 127 -5.54 -0.74 -4.88
N THR A 128 -6.68 -0.21 -5.32
CA THR A 128 -7.94 -0.91 -5.59
C THR A 128 -8.59 -0.34 -6.86
N PHE A 129 -9.75 -0.88 -7.25
CA PHE A 129 -10.59 -0.30 -8.30
C PHE A 129 -11.67 0.58 -7.67
N LYS A 130 -12.01 1.70 -8.32
CA LYS A 130 -12.90 2.75 -7.79
C LYS A 130 -14.28 2.22 -7.38
N ASP A 131 -14.76 1.18 -8.05
CA ASP A 131 -16.08 0.60 -7.85
C ASP A 131 -16.08 -0.58 -6.88
N GLU A 132 -14.94 -0.91 -6.25
CA GLU A 132 -14.82 -1.98 -5.26
C GLU A 132 -14.72 -1.42 -3.83
N ILE A 133 -15.36 -2.10 -2.88
CA ILE A 133 -15.37 -1.71 -1.47
C ILE A 133 -14.04 -2.11 -0.81
N PHE A 134 -13.40 -1.16 -0.14
CA PHE A 134 -12.10 -1.36 0.53
C PHE A 134 -12.16 -2.26 1.77
N ASP A 135 -13.31 -2.79 2.19
CA ASP A 135 -13.44 -3.65 3.39
C ASP A 135 -13.90 -5.09 3.09
N GLU A 136 -13.90 -5.51 1.83
CA GLU A 136 -14.28 -6.87 1.44
C GLU A 136 -13.20 -7.92 1.73
N ARG A 137 -13.67 -9.14 2.01
CA ARG A 137 -12.85 -10.36 2.13
C ARG A 137 -12.19 -10.68 0.78
N ASP A 138 -10.97 -11.22 0.81
CA ASP A 138 -10.25 -11.67 -0.39
C ASP A 138 -10.03 -10.59 -1.45
N SER A 139 -9.95 -9.34 -0.99
CA SER A 139 -9.79 -8.18 -1.85
C SER A 139 -8.63 -8.32 -2.83
N HIS A 140 -8.83 -7.82 -4.06
CA HIS A 140 -7.79 -7.75 -5.08
C HIS A 140 -6.82 -6.58 -4.83
N ARG A 141 -6.63 -6.18 -3.57
CA ARG A 141 -5.79 -5.05 -3.16
C ARG A 141 -4.34 -5.32 -3.49
N PHE A 142 -3.66 -4.29 -3.98
CA PHE A 142 -2.23 -4.33 -4.20
C PHE A 142 -1.54 -3.31 -3.28
N PRO A 143 -0.72 -3.74 -2.30
CA PRO A 143 0.12 -2.83 -1.54
C PRO A 143 1.23 -2.28 -2.45
N GLU A 144 1.15 -1.00 -2.79
CA GLU A 144 2.06 -0.37 -3.76
C GLU A 144 3.26 0.27 -3.04
N TYR A 145 3.01 1.02 -1.96
CA TYR A 145 4.04 1.72 -1.21
C TYR A 145 3.88 1.55 0.30
N LEU A 146 5.00 1.61 1.01
CA LEU A 146 5.10 1.79 2.46
C LEU A 146 5.72 3.16 2.73
N ILE A 147 5.00 4.00 3.46
CA ILE A 147 5.50 5.26 4.00
C ILE A 147 5.79 5.02 5.48
N GLU A 148 7.02 5.34 5.91
CA GLU A 148 7.45 5.25 7.29
C GLU A 148 7.60 6.66 7.87
N SER A 149 7.09 6.85 9.09
CA SER A 149 7.17 8.12 9.82
C SER A 149 8.01 7.98 11.08
N ASN A 150 8.61 9.09 11.49
CA ASN A 150 9.18 9.23 12.81
C ASN A 150 8.02 9.45 13.78
N ILE A 151 7.90 8.58 14.78
CA ILE A 151 7.02 8.86 15.92
C ILE A 151 7.74 9.91 16.76
N THR A 152 7.52 11.17 16.46
CA THR A 152 7.56 12.21 17.48
C THR A 152 6.11 12.49 17.83
N SER A 153 5.70 12.03 19.00
CA SER A 153 4.43 12.43 19.63
C SER A 153 4.39 13.94 19.69
N VAL A 154 3.78 14.59 18.70
CA VAL A 154 3.31 15.96 18.85
C VAL A 154 1.87 15.81 19.31
N GLU A 155 1.69 15.79 20.63
CA GLU A 155 0.43 16.15 21.26
C GLU A 155 0.09 17.55 20.74
N THR A 156 -0.69 17.60 19.66
CA THR A 156 -1.35 18.85 19.30
C THR A 156 -2.58 18.91 20.19
N SER A 157 -2.36 19.40 21.40
CA SER A 157 -3.41 19.84 22.30
C SER A 157 -4.24 20.88 21.55
N PHE A 158 -5.33 20.44 20.91
CA PHE A 158 -6.40 21.35 20.55
C PHE A 158 -7.03 21.80 21.86
N ASN A 159 -6.46 22.86 22.44
CA ASN A 159 -7.16 23.70 23.39
C ASN A 159 -8.45 24.13 22.70
N ARG A 160 -9.56 23.47 23.04
CA ARG A 160 -10.89 24.02 22.85
C ARG A 160 -10.94 25.29 23.66
N LEU A 161 -10.71 26.42 23.00
CA LEU A 161 -11.21 27.70 23.49
C LEU A 161 -12.74 27.59 23.42
N ASN A 162 -13.35 27.36 24.58
CA ASN A 162 -14.74 27.68 24.81
C ASN A 162 -14.89 29.19 24.64
N ILE A 163 -15.65 29.61 23.62
CA ILE A 163 -16.40 30.86 23.60
C ILE A 163 -17.82 30.48 23.15
#